data_AF-Q9Y7H7-F1
#
_entry.id   AF-Q9Y7H7-F1
#
_cell.length_a   1.000
_cell.length_b   1.000
_cell.length_c   1.000
_cell.angle_alpha   90.00
_cell.angle_beta   90.00
_cell.angle_gamma   90.00
#
_symmetry.space_group_name_H-M   'P 1'
#
loop_
_entity.id
_entity.type
_entity.pdbx_description
1 polymer ?
#
loop_
_entity_poly.entity_id
_entity_poly.type
_entity_poly.pdbx_seq_one_letter_code
_entity_poly.pdbx_strand_id
1 'polypeptide(L)'
;ILVDMPSSLGCIGDMYNFRLAPALTITCGTMGGGSSSDNIGPKHLLNIKRVGMRRENMLWFKIPKSVYFKRAILSEALSDLRDTHKRAIIITDRI
;
A
#
# COMPACT_ATOMS: atom_id res chain seq x y z
N ILE A 1 -3.45 9.77 25.38
CA ILE A 1 -4.00 10.80 26.32
C ILE A 1 -5.47 10.52 26.48
N LEU A 2 -5.93 10.43 27.72
CA LEU A 2 -7.35 10.25 28.06
C LEU A 2 -7.90 11.57 28.57
N VAL A 3 -9.13 11.90 28.22
CA VAL A 3 -9.84 13.12 28.65
C VAL A 3 -11.15 12.67 29.27
N ASP A 4 -11.44 13.15 30.48
CA ASP A 4 -12.68 12.90 31.23
C ASP A 4 -13.08 11.42 31.37
N MET A 5 -12.10 10.53 31.54
CA MET A 5 -12.30 9.08 31.69
C MET A 5 -11.39 8.49 32.79
N PRO A 6 -11.82 7.41 33.47
CA PRO A 6 -10.97 6.74 34.46
C PRO A 6 -9.70 6.20 33.81
N SER A 7 -8.54 6.55 34.35
CA SER A 7 -7.24 6.27 33.73
C SER A 7 -6.97 4.77 33.53
N SER A 8 -7.21 3.93 34.54
CA SER A 8 -6.93 2.48 34.45
C SER A 8 -7.77 1.78 33.39
N LEU A 9 -9.08 2.04 33.37
CA LEU A 9 -10.01 1.38 32.44
C LEU A 9 -9.99 2.02 31.04
N GLY A 10 -9.79 3.33 30.97
CA GLY A 10 -9.64 4.05 29.71
C GLY A 10 -8.33 3.71 28.99
N CYS A 11 -7.24 3.43 29.72
CA CYS A 11 -5.96 3.03 29.12
C CYS A 11 -6.01 1.62 28.54
N ILE A 12 -6.73 0.71 29.20
CA ILE A 12 -6.92 -0.67 28.70
C ILE A 12 -7.72 -0.65 27.40
N GLY A 13 -8.63 0.32 27.19
CA GLY A 13 -9.37 0.50 25.94
C GLY A 13 -10.68 -0.30 25.89
N ASP A 14 -11.43 -0.30 27.00
CA ASP A 14 -12.73 -0.98 27.10
C ASP A 14 -13.84 0.03 27.45
N MET A 15 -14.01 0.33 28.75
CA MET A 15 -15.04 1.26 29.21
C MET A 15 -14.77 2.69 28.75
N TYR A 16 -15.74 3.24 28.00
CA TYR A 16 -15.81 4.63 27.50
C TYR A 16 -14.88 4.99 26.33
N ASN A 17 -14.03 4.08 25.82
CA ASN A 17 -13.13 4.41 24.69
C ASN A 17 -12.86 3.24 23.73
N PHE A 18 -13.63 3.18 22.63
CA PHE A 18 -13.42 2.21 21.54
C PHE A 18 -12.36 2.64 20.50
N ARG A 19 -11.70 3.79 20.70
CA ARG A 19 -10.67 4.29 19.80
C ARG A 19 -9.30 3.69 20.10
N LEU A 20 -9.07 3.25 21.34
CA LEU A 20 -7.88 2.48 21.73
C LEU A 20 -8.15 0.99 21.55
N ALA A 21 -7.14 0.25 21.11
CA ALA A 21 -7.25 -1.20 21.05
C ALA A 21 -7.25 -1.78 22.47
N PRO A 22 -8.14 -2.75 22.79
CA PRO A 22 -8.16 -3.38 24.09
C PRO A 22 -6.86 -4.16 24.34
N ALA A 23 -6.12 -3.81 25.40
CA ALA A 23 -4.89 -4.52 25.77
C ALA A 23 -4.57 -4.41 27.27
N LEU A 24 -3.93 -5.45 27.81
CA LEU A 24 -3.36 -5.46 29.17
C LEU A 24 -1.86 -5.13 29.18
N THR A 25 -1.25 -5.01 28.00
CA THR A 25 0.15 -4.62 27.81
C THR A 25 0.18 -3.24 27.15
N ILE A 26 0.46 -2.23 27.96
CA ILE A 26 0.49 -0.82 27.55
C ILE A 26 1.95 -0.41 27.42
N THR A 27 2.33 0.10 26.25
CA THR A 27 3.71 0.52 25.98
C THR A 27 3.90 2.02 26.18
N CYS A 28 5.10 2.41 26.59
CA CYS A 28 5.47 3.78 26.96
C CYS A 28 6.27 4.52 25.87
N GLY A 29 6.40 3.94 24.68
CA GLY A 29 7.17 4.53 23.59
C GLY A 29 8.68 4.47 23.79
N THR A 30 9.41 5.12 22.87
CA THR A 30 10.88 5.13 22.85
C THR A 30 11.49 5.79 24.07
N MET A 31 10.81 6.79 24.64
CA MET A 31 11.26 7.48 25.86
C MET A 31 11.28 6.56 27.08
N GLY A 32 10.42 5.55 27.12
CA GLY A 32 10.41 4.52 28.17
C GLY A 32 11.14 3.22 27.78
N GLY A 33 11.97 3.25 26.72
CA GLY A 33 12.75 2.09 26.28
C GLY A 33 11.98 1.07 25.42
N GLY A 34 10.74 1.38 25.01
CA GLY A 34 9.92 0.53 24.16
C GLY A 34 10.00 0.88 22.66
N SER A 35 9.65 -0.07 21.79
CA SER A 35 9.64 0.13 20.33
C SER A 35 8.31 0.66 19.78
N SER A 36 7.27 0.73 20.61
CA SER A 36 5.92 1.19 20.23
C SER A 36 5.30 1.95 21.39
N SER A 37 4.30 2.79 21.09
CA SER A 37 3.51 3.53 22.10
C SER A 37 2.03 3.11 22.09
N ASP A 38 1.72 2.05 21.34
CA ASP A 38 0.38 1.53 21.15
C ASP A 38 0.07 0.41 22.16
N ASN A 39 -1.23 0.20 22.39
CA ASN A 39 -1.73 -0.97 23.10
C ASN A 39 -1.40 -2.23 22.29
N ILE A 40 -0.63 -3.15 22.88
CA ILE A 40 -0.15 -4.35 22.17
C ILE A 40 -1.33 -5.27 21.83
N GLY A 41 -1.28 -5.82 20.63
CA GLY A 41 -2.34 -6.65 20.06
C GLY A 41 -1.83 -7.46 18.89
N PRO A 42 -2.70 -8.24 18.21
CA PRO A 42 -2.28 -9.24 17.23
C PRO A 42 -1.42 -8.69 16.08
N LYS A 43 -1.64 -7.44 15.67
CA LYS A 43 -0.86 -6.79 14.60
C LYS A 43 0.64 -6.67 14.93
N HIS A 44 0.98 -6.54 16.21
CA HIS A 44 2.36 -6.44 16.67
C HIS A 44 3.08 -7.79 16.68
N LEU A 45 2.34 -8.90 16.60
CA LEU A 45 2.87 -10.27 16.58
C LEU A 45 2.96 -10.85 15.16
N LEU A 46 2.58 -10.08 14.15
CA LEU A 46 2.54 -10.51 12.76
C LEU A 46 3.62 -9.81 11.93
N ASN A 47 4.44 -10.61 11.26
CA ASN A 47 5.40 -10.11 10.29
C ASN A 47 4.72 -9.91 8.93
N ILE A 48 4.82 -8.69 8.39
CA ILE A 48 4.31 -8.37 7.06
C ILE A 48 5.42 -8.58 6.03
N LYS A 49 5.31 -9.63 5.21
CA LYS A 49 6.22 -9.85 4.07
C LYS A 49 5.70 -9.12 2.84
N ARG A 50 6.42 -8.09 2.39
CA ARG A 50 6.11 -7.36 1.16
C ARG A 50 6.93 -7.91 0.00
N VAL A 51 6.27 -8.35 -1.07
CA VAL A 51 6.92 -8.80 -2.31
C VAL A 51 6.89 -7.63 -3.29
N GLY A 52 8.06 -7.04 -3.57
CA GLY A 52 8.21 -6.01 -4.58
C GLY A 52 8.46 -6.63 -5.95
N MET A 53 7.59 -6.37 -6.91
CA MET A 53 7.86 -6.69 -8.32
C MET A 53 8.39 -5.44 -9.01
N ARG A 54 9.48 -5.57 -9.78
CA ARG A 54 9.96 -4.48 -10.62
C ARG A 54 8.90 -4.15 -11.66
N ARG A 55 8.29 -2.96 -11.53
CA ARG A 55 7.50 -2.35 -12.59
C ARG A 55 8.42 -1.43 -13.37
N GLU A 56 8.48 -1.61 -14.68
CA GLU A 56 9.14 -0.65 -15.56
C GLU A 56 8.39 0.68 -15.46
N ASN A 57 9.10 1.79 -15.25
CA ASN A 57 8.48 3.12 -15.14
C ASN A 57 7.66 3.45 -16.39
N MET A 58 6.60 4.25 -16.24
CA MET A 58 5.87 4.80 -17.40
C MET A 58 6.82 5.54 -18.35
N LEU A 59 6.63 5.35 -19.65
CA LEU A 59 7.37 6.10 -20.68
C LEU A 59 6.83 7.54 -20.70
N TRP A 60 7.47 8.42 -19.91
CA TRP A 60 7.18 9.85 -19.89
C TRP A 60 7.70 10.58 -21.14
N PHE A 61 8.54 9.92 -21.96
CA PHE A 61 9.06 10.47 -23.20
C PHE A 61 9.10 9.39 -24.29
N LYS A 62 8.35 9.60 -25.39
CA LYS A 62 8.28 8.70 -26.56
C LYS A 62 9.05 9.33 -27.74
N ILE A 63 10.17 8.73 -28.14
CA ILE A 63 10.92 9.11 -29.36
C ILE A 63 11.13 7.86 -30.21
N PRO A 64 10.61 7.79 -31.44
CA PRO A 64 9.50 8.57 -32.03
C PRO A 64 8.14 8.26 -31.38
N LYS A 65 7.13 9.13 -31.56
CA LYS A 65 5.78 8.94 -30.96
C LYS A 65 5.05 7.65 -31.38
N SER A 66 5.47 7.00 -32.46
CA SER A 66 4.86 5.80 -33.03
C SER A 66 5.37 4.49 -32.43
N VAL A 67 6.44 4.51 -31.64
CA VAL A 67 7.11 3.29 -31.15
C VAL A 67 6.78 3.04 -29.68
N TYR A 68 6.24 1.84 -29.41
CA TYR A 68 5.96 1.35 -28.06
C TYR A 68 6.94 0.22 -27.74
N PHE A 69 7.85 0.44 -26.79
CA PHE A 69 8.84 -0.54 -26.36
C PHE A 69 8.75 -0.75 -24.85
N LYS A 70 8.24 -1.92 -24.42
CA LYS A 70 8.30 -2.46 -23.04
C LYS A 70 7.52 -3.76 -22.94
N ARG A 71 7.81 -4.55 -21.89
CA ARG A 71 7.02 -5.74 -21.57
C ARG A 71 5.59 -5.33 -21.22
N ALA A 72 4.61 -6.02 -21.80
CA ALA A 72 3.17 -5.77 -21.61
C ALA A 72 2.67 -4.38 -22.06
N ILE A 73 3.34 -3.73 -23.02
CA ILE A 73 2.92 -2.39 -23.51
C ILE A 73 1.70 -2.41 -24.45
N LEU A 74 1.26 -3.59 -24.90
CA LEU A 74 0.20 -3.74 -25.90
C LEU A 74 -1.14 -3.15 -25.44
N SER A 75 -1.51 -3.31 -24.17
CA SER A 75 -2.76 -2.73 -23.63
C SER A 75 -2.72 -1.21 -23.61
N GLU A 76 -1.58 -0.62 -23.22
CA GLU A 76 -1.39 0.83 -23.17
C GLU A 76 -1.38 1.42 -24.59
N ALA A 77 -0.67 0.75 -25.51
CA ALA A 77 -0.59 1.15 -26.92
C ALA A 77 -1.96 1.13 -27.60
N LEU A 78 -2.79 0.12 -27.34
CA LEU A 78 -4.14 0.04 -27.87
C LEU A 78 -5.06 1.12 -27.29
N SER A 79 -4.89 1.48 -26.01
CA SER A 79 -5.65 2.57 -25.39
C SER A 79 -5.32 3.92 -26.04
N ASP A 80 -4.04 4.22 -26.24
CA ASP A 80 -3.58 5.47 -26.89
C ASP A 80 -4.03 5.58 -28.35
N LEU A 81 -4.10 4.46 -29.07
CA LEU A 81 -4.46 4.42 -30.49
C LEU A 81 -5.98 4.31 -30.75
N ARG A 82 -6.78 4.03 -29.71
CA ARG A 82 -8.23 3.79 -29.81
C ARG A 82 -8.98 4.96 -30.47
N ASP A 83 -8.59 6.19 -30.16
CA ASP A 83 -9.27 7.38 -30.66
C ASP A 83 -8.79 7.82 -32.05
N THR A 84 -7.59 7.38 -32.46
CA THR A 84 -6.97 7.80 -33.72
C THR A 84 -7.16 6.79 -34.85
N HIS A 85 -7.27 5.50 -34.55
CA HIS A 85 -7.31 4.44 -35.56
C HIS A 85 -8.45 3.43 -35.30
N LYS A 86 -9.23 3.11 -36.33
CA LYS A 86 -10.35 2.16 -36.24
C LYS A 86 -9.96 0.69 -36.47
N ARG A 87 -8.78 0.44 -37.04
CA ARG A 87 -8.31 -0.90 -37.45
C ARG A 87 -6.83 -1.04 -37.13
N ALA A 88 -6.43 -2.20 -36.65
CA ALA A 88 -5.04 -2.55 -36.37
C ALA A 88 -4.72 -3.93 -36.96
N ILE A 89 -3.46 -4.11 -37.37
CA ILE A 89 -2.91 -5.40 -37.79
C ILE A 89 -1.80 -5.73 -36.81
N ILE A 90 -1.88 -6.90 -36.18
CA ILE A 90 -0.87 -7.39 -35.24
C ILE A 90 -0.10 -8.49 -35.97
N ILE A 91 1.19 -8.27 -36.19
CA ILE A 91 2.09 -9.24 -36.80
C ILE A 91 2.94 -9.84 -35.68
N THR A 92 2.80 -11.14 -35.47
CA THR A 92 3.65 -11.92 -34.55
C THR A 92 4.37 -13.00 -35.34
N ASP A 93 5.47 -13.52 -34.79
CA ASP A 93 6.10 -14.72 -35.32
C ASP A 93 5.19 -15.95 -35.14
N ARG A 94 5.51 -17.01 -35.89
CA ARG A 94 5.04 -18.35 -35.55
C ARG A 94 5.95 -18.82 -34.42
N ILE A 95 5.37 -19.01 -33.24
CA ILE A 95 5.98 -19.62 -32.06
C ILE A 95 6.86 -20.82 -32.45
#